data_AF-W7N678-F1
#
_entry.id   AF-W7N678-F1
#
_cell.length_a   1.000
_cell.length_b   1.000
_cell.length_c   1.000
_cell.angle_alpha   90.00
_cell.angle_beta   90.00
_cell.angle_gamma   90.00
#
_symmetry.space_group_name_H-M   'P 1'
#
loop_
_entity.id
_entity.type
_entity.pdbx_description
1 polymer ?
#
loop_
_entity_poly.entity_id
_entity_poly.type
_entity_poly.pdbx_seq_one_letter_code
_entity_poly.pdbx_strand_id
1 'polypeptide(L)'
;MLFSLVLPTLAFQASLALGDTSVTVDTSQKLQVIDGFGVSEAYGHAKQFQNLGPGPQKEGLDLLFNTTTGAGLSIIRNKIGCDASNSITSTNTDNPDKQAVYHFDGDDDGQVWFSKQAMSYGVDTIYANAWSAPVYMKSAQSMGRLCGTPGVSCSSGDWRHRYVEMIAEYLSYYKQAGIPVSHVGFLNEGDGSDFMLSTAEQAADVIPLLHSALQSKGLGDIKMTCCDNIGWKSQMDYTAKLAELEVEKYLSVITSHEYSSSPNQPMNTTLPTWMSEGAANDQAFATAWYVNGGSNEGFTWAVKIAQGIVNADLSAYIYWEGVETNNKGSLSHVIDTDGTKFTISSILWAIAHWSRHIRPGAHRLSTSGVVQDTIVGAFENVDGSVVMVLTNSGTAAQTVDLGVSGSSFSTAQAFTSDAEAQMVDTKVTLSDGRVKVTVPVHGVVTVKLTTAKSSKPVSTAVSAQSAPTPTSVKHTLTHQKTSSTTLSTAKAPTSTQTTSVVESAKAVKYPVPPVASKGSSKSAPKKGTKKTTTKKGSHQSHKAHSATHRRCRHGSYRRGHCTN
;
A
#
# COMPACT_ATOMS: atom_id res chain seq x y z
N MET A 1 58.29 61.71 -22.48
CA MET A 1 58.08 60.31 -22.90
C MET A 1 57.95 59.47 -21.64
N LEU A 2 56.72 59.18 -21.19
CA LEU A 2 56.46 58.23 -20.11
C LEU A 2 56.18 56.86 -20.74
N PHE A 3 56.94 55.85 -20.35
CA PHE A 3 56.69 54.45 -20.70
C PHE A 3 55.75 53.84 -19.65
N SER A 4 54.53 53.48 -20.06
CA SER A 4 53.63 52.62 -19.27
C SER A 4 54.05 51.17 -19.42
N LEU A 5 54.47 50.54 -18.32
CA LEU A 5 54.62 49.10 -18.21
C LEU A 5 53.25 48.48 -17.90
N VAL A 6 52.71 47.70 -18.82
CA VAL A 6 51.51 46.87 -18.59
C VAL A 6 52.01 45.45 -18.29
N LEU A 7 51.85 45.00 -17.04
CA LEU A 7 51.99 43.58 -16.70
C LEU A 7 50.67 42.86 -17.01
N PRO A 8 50.68 41.73 -17.72
CA PRO A 8 49.50 40.88 -17.83
C PRO A 8 49.34 40.05 -16.55
N THR A 9 48.24 40.26 -15.84
CA THR A 9 47.79 39.35 -14.77
C THR A 9 47.26 38.07 -15.40
N LEU A 10 48.07 37.00 -15.32
CA LEU A 10 47.62 35.64 -15.63
C LEU A 10 46.68 35.18 -14.51
N ALA A 11 45.37 35.22 -14.76
CA ALA A 11 44.39 34.62 -13.86
C ALA A 11 44.45 33.09 -14.03
N PHE A 12 45.12 32.41 -13.11
CA PHE A 12 45.01 30.96 -12.94
C PHE A 12 43.61 30.65 -12.41
N GLN A 13 42.67 30.28 -13.28
CA GLN A 13 41.46 29.57 -12.85
C GLN A 13 41.89 28.16 -12.45
N ALA A 14 42.18 27.97 -11.17
CA ALA A 14 42.25 26.64 -10.59
C ALA A 14 40.82 26.07 -10.58
N SER A 15 40.46 25.32 -11.62
CA SER A 15 39.33 24.40 -11.56
C SER A 15 39.70 23.34 -10.52
N LEU A 16 39.17 23.47 -9.31
CA LEU A 16 39.11 22.36 -8.37
C LEU A 16 38.24 21.28 -9.03
N ALA A 17 38.89 20.31 -9.69
CA ALA A 17 38.25 19.05 -10.01
C ALA A 17 37.97 18.37 -8.67
N LEU A 18 36.76 18.59 -8.12
CA LEU A 18 36.24 17.72 -7.07
C LEU A 18 36.25 16.31 -7.67
N GLY A 19 37.09 15.42 -7.13
CA GLY A 19 37.13 14.04 -7.57
C GLY A 19 35.72 13.44 -7.47
N ASP A 20 35.34 12.63 -8.46
CA ASP A 20 34.04 11.97 -8.44
C ASP A 20 33.86 11.21 -7.13
N THR A 21 32.71 11.41 -6.48
CA THR A 21 32.38 10.63 -5.29
C THR A 21 32.11 9.20 -5.72
N SER A 22 32.81 8.25 -5.10
CA SER A 22 32.69 6.82 -5.42
C SER A 22 31.82 6.10 -4.40
N VAL A 23 30.86 5.31 -4.87
CA VAL A 23 30.11 4.35 -4.05
C VAL A 23 30.49 2.94 -4.47
N THR A 24 30.71 2.05 -3.50
CA THR A 24 30.97 0.63 -3.74
C THR A 24 29.87 -0.22 -3.12
N VAL A 25 29.29 -1.10 -3.92
CA VAL A 25 28.27 -2.09 -3.52
C VAL A 25 28.95 -3.44 -3.32
N ASP A 26 28.72 -4.07 -2.16
CA ASP A 26 29.23 -5.41 -1.84
C ASP A 26 28.11 -6.46 -1.97
N THR A 27 28.20 -7.30 -3.00
CA THR A 27 27.23 -8.37 -3.27
C THR A 27 27.32 -9.55 -2.29
N SER A 28 28.39 -9.64 -1.49
CA SER A 28 28.54 -10.68 -0.47
C SER A 28 27.82 -10.36 0.85
N GLN A 29 27.53 -9.08 1.10
CA GLN A 29 26.91 -8.60 2.34
C GLN A 29 25.42 -8.32 2.12
N LYS A 30 24.60 -9.35 2.30
CA LYS A 30 23.15 -9.29 2.16
C LYS A 30 22.49 -8.84 3.47
N LEU A 31 21.56 -7.91 3.35
CA LEU A 31 20.73 -7.37 4.42
C LEU A 31 19.29 -7.90 4.26
N GLN A 32 18.28 -7.10 4.60
CA GLN A 32 16.89 -7.53 4.58
C GLN A 32 16.40 -7.91 3.17
N VAL A 33 15.45 -8.84 3.12
CA VAL A 33 14.71 -9.21 1.91
C VAL A 33 13.64 -8.16 1.64
N ILE A 34 13.46 -7.81 0.37
CA ILE A 34 12.40 -6.93 -0.12
C ILE A 34 11.23 -7.79 -0.57
N ASP A 35 10.10 -7.64 0.12
CA ASP A 35 8.83 -8.29 -0.23
C ASP A 35 8.12 -7.50 -1.34
N GLY A 36 8.26 -6.18 -1.35
CA GLY A 36 7.87 -5.36 -2.49
C GLY A 36 7.19 -4.04 -2.15
N PHE A 37 6.38 -3.57 -3.10
CA PHE A 37 5.75 -2.26 -3.04
C PHE A 37 4.32 -2.37 -3.55
N GLY A 38 3.41 -1.58 -2.99
CA GLY A 38 1.99 -1.79 -3.26
C GLY A 38 1.08 -0.61 -3.06
N VAL A 39 -0.20 -0.90 -3.28
CA VAL A 39 -1.35 -0.04 -3.01
C VAL A 39 -2.51 -0.88 -2.48
N SER A 40 -3.50 -0.21 -1.92
CA SER A 40 -4.86 -0.72 -1.70
C SER A 40 -5.80 -0.26 -2.82
N GLU A 41 -7.00 -0.85 -2.82
CA GLU A 41 -8.18 -0.37 -3.55
C GLU A 41 -9.43 -0.55 -2.67
N ALA A 42 -9.35 -0.09 -1.42
CA ALA A 42 -10.36 -0.32 -0.40
C ALA A 42 -11.57 0.61 -0.60
N TYR A 43 -12.55 0.56 0.32
CA TYR A 43 -13.69 1.50 0.33
C TYR A 43 -14.51 1.59 -0.98
N GLY A 44 -14.50 0.51 -1.78
CA GLY A 44 -15.19 0.45 -3.07
C GLY A 44 -14.45 1.13 -4.22
N HIS A 45 -13.21 1.60 -4.01
CA HIS A 45 -12.35 2.10 -5.09
C HIS A 45 -12.06 1.00 -6.12
N ALA A 46 -11.85 -0.24 -5.68
CA ALA A 46 -11.77 -1.40 -6.58
C ALA A 46 -13.02 -1.55 -7.47
N LYS A 47 -14.23 -1.42 -6.91
CA LYS A 47 -15.49 -1.46 -7.67
C LYS A 47 -15.58 -0.29 -8.67
N GLN A 48 -15.21 0.92 -8.26
CA GLN A 48 -15.19 2.09 -9.15
C GLN A 48 -14.25 1.86 -10.32
N PHE A 49 -13.06 1.32 -10.03
CA PHE A 49 -12.07 0.98 -11.05
C PHE A 49 -12.56 -0.14 -11.98
N GLN A 50 -13.18 -1.18 -11.42
CA GLN A 50 -13.83 -2.25 -12.18
C GLN A 50 -14.96 -1.73 -13.09
N ASN A 51 -15.63 -0.63 -12.73
CA ASN A 51 -16.72 -0.10 -13.54
C ASN A 51 -16.24 0.81 -14.68
N LEU A 52 -14.94 1.09 -14.79
CA LEU A 52 -14.38 1.80 -15.94
C LEU A 52 -14.49 0.97 -17.23
N GLY A 53 -14.38 1.64 -18.38
CA GLY A 53 -14.31 0.95 -19.66
C GLY A 53 -13.05 0.07 -19.79
N PRO A 54 -13.04 -0.97 -20.64
CA PRO A 54 -11.90 -1.89 -20.76
C PRO A 54 -10.56 -1.23 -21.11
N GLY A 55 -10.59 -0.14 -21.89
CA GLY A 55 -9.40 0.66 -22.20
C GLY A 55 -8.82 1.32 -20.94
N PRO A 56 -9.58 2.20 -20.26
CA PRO A 56 -9.15 2.81 -19.01
C PRO A 56 -8.78 1.80 -17.91
N GLN A 57 -9.50 0.68 -17.78
CA GLN A 57 -9.11 -0.41 -16.87
C GLN A 57 -7.68 -0.88 -17.15
N LYS A 58 -7.39 -1.24 -18.41
CA LYS A 58 -6.07 -1.71 -18.80
C LYS A 58 -4.99 -0.65 -18.58
N GLU A 59 -5.27 0.61 -18.89
CA GLU A 59 -4.33 1.72 -18.68
C GLU A 59 -3.96 1.88 -17.20
N GLY A 60 -4.95 1.91 -16.30
CA GLY A 60 -4.70 1.98 -14.86
C GLY A 60 -3.92 0.77 -14.33
N LEU A 61 -4.27 -0.45 -14.79
CA LEU A 61 -3.58 -1.68 -14.40
C LEU A 61 -2.14 -1.71 -14.93
N ASP A 62 -1.91 -1.24 -16.15
CA ASP A 62 -0.56 -1.11 -16.71
C ASP A 62 0.26 -0.09 -15.90
N LEU A 63 -0.32 1.06 -15.54
CA LEU A 63 0.35 2.08 -14.72
C LEU A 63 0.73 1.54 -13.33
N LEU A 64 -0.12 0.73 -12.69
CA LEU A 64 0.18 0.13 -11.40
C LEU A 64 1.18 -1.03 -11.52
N PHE A 65 0.93 -2.01 -12.39
CA PHE A 65 1.58 -3.33 -12.28
C PHE A 65 2.56 -3.67 -13.40
N ASN A 66 2.60 -2.94 -14.52
CA ASN A 66 3.54 -3.25 -15.60
C ASN A 66 4.99 -2.92 -15.19
N THR A 67 5.90 -3.90 -15.27
CA THR A 67 7.32 -3.74 -14.87
C THR A 67 8.21 -3.06 -15.91
N THR A 68 7.64 -2.62 -17.03
CA THR A 68 8.35 -1.91 -18.11
C THR A 68 7.90 -0.46 -18.17
N THR A 69 6.58 -0.22 -18.20
CA THR A 69 6.00 1.11 -18.40
C THR A 69 5.33 1.69 -17.16
N GLY A 70 4.90 0.86 -16.20
CA GLY A 70 4.21 1.26 -14.97
C GLY A 70 5.12 1.30 -13.75
N ALA A 71 4.55 1.32 -12.56
CA ALA A 71 5.29 1.22 -11.31
C ALA A 71 5.78 -0.22 -11.05
N GLY A 72 5.14 -1.23 -11.61
CA GLY A 72 5.50 -2.62 -11.35
C GLY A 72 5.22 -3.00 -9.89
N LEU A 73 4.13 -2.55 -9.31
CA LEU A 73 3.77 -2.94 -7.95
C LEU A 73 3.65 -4.46 -7.81
N SER A 74 3.99 -4.99 -6.64
CA SER A 74 4.04 -6.42 -6.35
C SER A 74 3.28 -6.82 -5.10
N ILE A 75 2.62 -5.86 -4.44
CA ILE A 75 1.76 -6.08 -3.29
C ILE A 75 0.43 -5.38 -3.54
N ILE A 76 -0.67 -6.05 -3.20
CA ILE A 76 -1.97 -5.40 -3.00
C ILE A 76 -2.44 -5.61 -1.57
N ARG A 77 -3.06 -4.58 -0.99
CA ARG A 77 -3.67 -4.63 0.34
C ARG A 77 -5.19 -4.54 0.20
N ASN A 78 -5.90 -5.61 0.56
CA ASN A 78 -7.36 -5.65 0.56
C ASN A 78 -7.88 -5.39 1.98
N LYS A 79 -9.01 -4.68 2.05
CA LYS A 79 -9.75 -4.47 3.29
C LYS A 79 -10.71 -5.62 3.51
N ILE A 80 -10.56 -6.34 4.61
CA ILE A 80 -11.62 -7.13 5.22
C ILE A 80 -12.54 -6.14 5.94
N GLY A 81 -13.72 -5.89 5.36
CA GLY A 81 -14.72 -5.04 5.97
C GLY A 81 -15.37 -5.66 7.22
N CYS A 82 -16.38 -4.98 7.74
CA CYS A 82 -17.05 -5.34 8.99
C CYS A 82 -18.57 -5.46 8.87
N ASP A 83 -19.12 -5.22 7.69
CA ASP A 83 -20.55 -5.27 7.39
C ASP A 83 -20.83 -6.25 6.25
N ALA A 84 -22.06 -6.76 6.15
CA ALA A 84 -22.45 -7.72 5.11
C ALA A 84 -22.36 -7.17 3.68
N SER A 85 -22.28 -5.84 3.52
CA SER A 85 -22.17 -5.20 2.21
C SER A 85 -20.74 -5.07 1.70
N ASN A 86 -19.73 -5.26 2.55
CA ASN A 86 -18.32 -5.02 2.23
C ASN A 86 -17.36 -6.05 2.86
N SER A 87 -17.92 -7.17 3.30
CA SER A 87 -17.24 -8.30 3.94
C SER A 87 -18.24 -9.43 4.19
N ILE A 88 -17.82 -10.44 4.95
CA ILE A 88 -18.71 -11.45 5.51
C ILE A 88 -19.08 -11.08 6.95
N THR A 89 -20.35 -11.28 7.30
CA THR A 89 -20.82 -11.25 8.69
C THR A 89 -21.71 -12.46 8.95
N SER A 90 -21.72 -12.95 10.20
CA SER A 90 -22.60 -14.04 10.58
C SER A 90 -24.04 -13.54 10.68
N THR A 91 -25.02 -14.30 10.20
CA THR A 91 -26.45 -14.00 10.45
C THR A 91 -26.84 -14.23 11.91
N ASN A 92 -26.08 -15.04 12.64
CA ASN A 92 -26.22 -15.24 14.08
C ASN A 92 -25.33 -14.23 14.81
N THR A 93 -25.94 -13.15 15.32
CA THR A 93 -25.26 -11.98 15.91
C THR A 93 -25.54 -11.79 17.40
N ASP A 94 -26.44 -12.57 17.99
CA ASP A 94 -26.92 -12.40 19.36
C ASP A 94 -26.16 -13.23 20.41
N ASN A 95 -25.44 -14.26 19.98
CA ASN A 95 -24.71 -15.16 20.87
C ASN A 95 -23.44 -15.70 20.16
N PRO A 96 -22.23 -15.54 20.76
CA PRO A 96 -20.97 -16.00 20.17
C PRO A 96 -20.85 -17.54 20.08
N ASP A 97 -21.60 -18.30 20.89
CA ASP A 97 -21.55 -19.76 20.92
C ASP A 97 -22.47 -20.42 19.87
N LYS A 98 -23.40 -19.66 19.28
CA LYS A 98 -24.25 -20.19 18.20
C LYS A 98 -23.43 -20.37 16.94
N GLN A 99 -23.57 -21.52 16.27
CA GLN A 99 -22.89 -21.81 15.00
C GLN A 99 -22.97 -20.62 14.03
N ALA A 100 -21.83 -20.17 13.50
CA ALA A 100 -21.78 -19.09 12.53
C ALA A 100 -22.41 -19.49 11.19
N VAL A 101 -23.05 -18.54 10.51
CA VAL A 101 -23.51 -18.70 9.13
C VAL A 101 -23.06 -17.49 8.35
N TYR A 102 -22.07 -17.69 7.48
CA TYR A 102 -21.49 -16.63 6.66
C TYR A 102 -22.00 -16.70 5.22
N HIS A 103 -22.07 -15.55 4.59
CA HIS A 103 -22.38 -15.41 3.17
C HIS A 103 -21.32 -14.52 2.52
N PHE A 104 -20.81 -14.97 1.37
CA PHE A 104 -19.89 -14.21 0.54
C PHE A 104 -20.58 -13.88 -0.78
N ASP A 105 -20.51 -12.62 -1.18
CA ASP A 105 -21.15 -12.12 -2.41
C ASP A 105 -20.35 -12.49 -3.68
N GLY A 106 -19.11 -12.93 -3.53
CA GLY A 106 -18.21 -13.27 -4.63
C GLY A 106 -17.43 -12.09 -5.21
N ASP A 107 -17.55 -10.89 -4.62
CA ASP A 107 -17.09 -9.64 -5.22
C ASP A 107 -16.26 -8.77 -4.27
N ASP A 108 -16.69 -8.65 -3.01
CA ASP A 108 -16.02 -7.88 -1.95
C ASP A 108 -15.72 -6.43 -2.37
N ASP A 109 -16.76 -5.69 -2.78
CA ASP A 109 -16.65 -4.31 -3.29
C ASP A 109 -15.61 -4.18 -4.43
N GLY A 110 -15.56 -5.18 -5.32
CA GLY A 110 -14.64 -5.26 -6.46
C GLY A 110 -13.23 -5.71 -6.12
N GLN A 111 -12.86 -5.94 -4.85
CA GLN A 111 -11.51 -6.37 -4.47
C GLN A 111 -11.19 -7.76 -5.02
N VAL A 112 -12.18 -8.63 -5.25
CA VAL A 112 -11.99 -9.93 -5.94
C VAL A 112 -11.52 -9.71 -7.38
N TRP A 113 -12.14 -8.75 -8.10
CA TRP A 113 -11.72 -8.42 -9.46
C TRP A 113 -10.32 -7.82 -9.48
N PHE A 114 -10.06 -6.83 -8.62
CA PHE A 114 -8.76 -6.17 -8.56
C PHE A 114 -7.63 -7.15 -8.24
N SER A 115 -7.86 -8.07 -7.29
CA SER A 115 -6.90 -9.13 -6.97
C SER A 115 -6.58 -10.01 -8.16
N LYS A 116 -7.60 -10.45 -8.91
CA LYS A 116 -7.41 -11.25 -10.13
C LYS A 116 -6.66 -10.49 -11.22
N GLN A 117 -6.92 -9.19 -11.37
CA GLN A 117 -6.18 -8.35 -12.31
C GLN A 117 -4.71 -8.23 -11.89
N ALA A 118 -4.42 -7.88 -10.64
CA ALA A 118 -3.06 -7.80 -10.12
C ALA A 118 -2.29 -9.12 -10.31
N MET A 119 -2.92 -10.26 -9.99
CA MET A 119 -2.35 -11.60 -10.19
C MET A 119 -2.00 -11.88 -11.65
N SER A 120 -2.77 -11.36 -12.61
CA SER A 120 -2.47 -11.51 -14.04
C SER A 120 -1.19 -10.79 -14.48
N TYR A 121 -0.73 -9.79 -13.70
CA TYR A 121 0.57 -9.13 -13.87
C TYR A 121 1.69 -9.78 -13.05
N GLY A 122 1.40 -10.88 -12.34
CA GLY A 122 2.36 -11.62 -11.52
C GLY A 122 2.45 -11.18 -10.06
N VAL A 123 1.45 -10.44 -9.55
CA VAL A 123 1.35 -10.15 -8.12
C VAL A 123 0.90 -11.40 -7.36
N ASP A 124 1.71 -11.89 -6.43
CA ASP A 124 1.43 -13.03 -5.56
C ASP A 124 1.34 -12.64 -4.07
N THR A 125 1.69 -11.39 -3.74
CA THR A 125 1.60 -10.86 -2.39
C THR A 125 0.29 -10.10 -2.21
N ILE A 126 -0.68 -10.76 -1.56
CA ILE A 126 -2.01 -10.23 -1.28
C ILE A 126 -2.17 -10.17 0.22
N TYR A 127 -2.28 -8.96 0.75
CA TYR A 127 -2.43 -8.67 2.17
C TYR A 127 -3.89 -8.34 2.48
N ALA A 128 -4.63 -9.25 3.11
CA ALA A 128 -5.98 -8.96 3.58
C ALA A 128 -5.94 -8.51 5.05
N ASN A 129 -6.33 -7.28 5.35
CA ASN A 129 -6.32 -6.76 6.71
C ASN A 129 -7.73 -6.43 7.19
N ALA A 130 -8.07 -6.67 8.45
CA ALA A 130 -9.36 -6.29 9.01
C ALA A 130 -9.29 -4.95 9.73
N TRP A 131 -10.16 -4.02 9.33
CA TRP A 131 -10.20 -2.69 9.94
C TRP A 131 -10.96 -2.71 11.27
N SER A 132 -11.96 -3.57 11.35
CA SER A 132 -12.82 -3.70 12.52
C SER A 132 -13.46 -5.09 12.55
N ALA A 133 -13.82 -5.55 13.75
CA ALA A 133 -14.86 -6.56 13.87
C ALA A 133 -16.25 -5.95 13.58
N PRO A 134 -17.26 -6.77 13.22
CA PRO A 134 -18.65 -6.31 13.13
C PRO A 134 -19.13 -5.70 14.46
N VAL A 135 -20.09 -4.76 14.39
CA VAL A 135 -20.54 -3.97 15.56
C VAL A 135 -20.99 -4.84 16.72
N TYR A 136 -21.68 -5.94 16.47
CA TYR A 136 -22.18 -6.86 17.51
C TYR A 136 -21.07 -7.58 18.29
N MET A 137 -19.84 -7.60 17.77
CA MET A 137 -18.66 -8.15 18.45
C MET A 137 -17.87 -7.10 19.25
N LYS A 138 -18.28 -5.83 19.19
CA LYS A 138 -17.55 -4.70 19.77
C LYS A 138 -18.29 -4.07 20.95
N SER A 139 -17.53 -3.48 21.86
CA SER A 139 -18.07 -2.76 23.02
C SER A 139 -18.81 -1.47 22.67
N ALA A 140 -18.57 -0.93 21.47
CA ALA A 140 -19.23 0.25 20.93
C ALA A 140 -19.12 0.26 19.40
N GLN A 141 -20.04 0.97 18.73
CA GLN A 141 -20.01 1.12 17.27
C GLN A 141 -18.74 1.84 16.79
N SER A 142 -18.44 2.98 17.41
CA SER A 142 -17.31 3.87 17.13
C SER A 142 -16.29 3.76 18.26
N MET A 143 -14.99 3.71 17.93
CA MET A 143 -13.88 3.53 18.87
C MET A 143 -14.07 2.35 19.87
N GLY A 144 -14.86 1.34 19.49
CA GLY A 144 -15.13 0.17 20.31
C GLY A 144 -13.94 -0.79 20.33
N ARG A 145 -13.91 -1.68 21.32
CA ARG A 145 -12.91 -2.75 21.44
C ARG A 145 -13.58 -4.10 21.28
N LEU A 146 -12.82 -5.12 20.87
CA LEU A 146 -13.33 -6.48 20.74
C LEU A 146 -13.78 -7.02 22.11
N CYS A 147 -15.05 -7.41 22.21
CA CYS A 147 -15.64 -7.95 23.44
C CYS A 147 -14.93 -9.25 23.85
N GLY A 148 -14.51 -9.36 25.11
CA GLY A 148 -13.80 -10.50 25.68
C GLY A 148 -12.29 -10.28 25.81
N THR A 149 -11.71 -9.31 25.10
CA THR A 149 -10.29 -8.95 25.27
C THR A 149 -10.02 -8.34 26.66
N PRO A 150 -8.76 -8.35 27.15
CA PRO A 150 -8.42 -7.86 28.48
C PRO A 150 -9.02 -6.46 28.78
N GLY A 151 -9.77 -6.36 29.87
CA GLY A 151 -10.42 -5.12 30.30
C GLY A 151 -11.71 -4.75 29.54
N VAL A 152 -12.22 -5.63 28.66
CA VAL A 152 -13.42 -5.36 27.83
C VAL A 152 -14.45 -6.48 27.99
N SER A 153 -15.37 -6.30 28.93
CA SER A 153 -16.52 -7.20 29.08
C SER A 153 -17.77 -6.62 28.41
N CYS A 154 -18.49 -7.45 27.67
CA CYS A 154 -19.75 -7.09 27.02
C CYS A 154 -20.88 -8.01 27.50
N SER A 155 -22.10 -7.48 27.61
CA SER A 155 -23.27 -8.29 27.99
C SER A 155 -23.62 -9.36 26.97
N SER A 156 -23.21 -9.19 25.71
CA SER A 156 -23.38 -10.16 24.63
C SER A 156 -22.35 -11.30 24.64
N GLY A 157 -21.39 -11.30 25.57
CA GLY A 157 -20.39 -12.37 25.73
C GLY A 157 -19.00 -12.05 25.16
N ASP A 158 -18.18 -13.10 25.02
CA ASP A 158 -16.83 -13.06 24.47
C ASP A 158 -16.86 -13.38 22.97
N TRP A 159 -16.41 -12.44 22.15
CA TRP A 159 -16.48 -12.55 20.69
C TRP A 159 -15.12 -12.82 20.04
N ARG A 160 -14.05 -13.05 20.82
CA ARG A 160 -12.70 -13.22 20.30
C ARG A 160 -12.59 -14.39 19.33
N HIS A 161 -13.11 -15.57 19.71
CA HIS A 161 -13.12 -16.75 18.84
C HIS A 161 -13.92 -16.52 17.56
N ARG A 162 -15.12 -15.94 17.68
CA ARG A 162 -15.98 -15.66 16.52
C ARG A 162 -15.34 -14.67 15.55
N TYR A 163 -14.59 -13.69 16.05
CA TYR A 163 -13.89 -12.72 15.22
C TYR A 163 -12.79 -13.38 14.37
N VAL A 164 -11.95 -14.22 14.99
CA VAL A 164 -10.88 -14.90 14.26
C VAL A 164 -11.40 -15.99 13.32
N GLU A 165 -12.51 -16.65 13.68
CA GLU A 165 -13.25 -17.57 12.79
C GLU A 165 -13.77 -16.86 11.53
N MET A 166 -14.31 -15.65 11.69
CA MET A 166 -14.77 -14.83 10.56
C MET A 166 -13.61 -14.50 9.62
N ILE A 167 -12.45 -14.08 10.13
CA ILE A 167 -11.28 -13.80 9.30
C ILE A 167 -10.84 -15.07 8.55
N ALA A 168 -10.75 -16.22 9.24
CA ALA A 168 -10.36 -17.47 8.60
C ALA A 168 -11.38 -17.95 7.54
N GLU A 169 -12.68 -17.70 7.74
CA GLU A 169 -13.71 -17.99 6.75
C GLU A 169 -13.63 -17.06 5.53
N TYR A 170 -13.38 -15.75 5.73
CA TYR A 170 -13.15 -14.79 4.64
C TYR A 170 -12.01 -15.27 3.72
N LEU A 171 -10.89 -15.68 4.32
CA LEU A 171 -9.74 -16.20 3.58
C LEU A 171 -10.07 -17.51 2.84
N SER A 172 -10.93 -18.35 3.42
CA SER A 172 -11.42 -19.57 2.77
C SER A 172 -12.24 -19.25 1.52
N TYR A 173 -13.08 -18.20 1.55
CA TYR A 173 -13.82 -17.74 0.37
C TYR A 173 -12.90 -17.18 -0.72
N TYR A 174 -11.90 -16.39 -0.35
CA TYR A 174 -10.90 -15.89 -1.30
C TYR A 174 -10.13 -17.04 -1.97
N LYS A 175 -9.71 -18.05 -1.19
CA LYS A 175 -9.08 -19.26 -1.73
C LYS A 175 -9.99 -20.00 -2.70
N GLN A 176 -11.28 -20.14 -2.38
CA GLN A 176 -12.29 -20.74 -3.27
C GLN A 176 -12.51 -19.92 -4.55
N ALA A 177 -12.40 -18.59 -4.47
CA ALA A 177 -12.47 -17.68 -5.60
C ALA A 177 -11.20 -17.72 -6.49
N GLY A 178 -10.20 -18.51 -6.13
CA GLY A 178 -8.93 -18.66 -6.84
C GLY A 178 -7.87 -17.62 -6.45
N ILE A 179 -8.03 -16.95 -5.31
CA ILE A 179 -7.13 -15.90 -4.83
C ILE A 179 -6.43 -16.40 -3.55
N PRO A 180 -5.18 -16.87 -3.64
CA PRO A 180 -4.42 -17.28 -2.48
C PRO A 180 -3.91 -16.04 -1.72
N VAL A 181 -4.68 -15.58 -0.74
CA VAL A 181 -4.22 -14.51 0.17
C VAL A 181 -2.97 -15.00 0.90
N SER A 182 -1.89 -14.21 0.86
CA SER A 182 -0.60 -14.60 1.42
C SER A 182 -0.32 -14.00 2.79
N HIS A 183 -0.94 -12.86 3.12
CA HIS A 183 -0.77 -12.18 4.40
C HIS A 183 -2.12 -11.80 5.00
N VAL A 184 -2.26 -11.88 6.33
CA VAL A 184 -3.48 -11.49 7.05
C VAL A 184 -3.19 -10.67 8.30
N GLY A 185 -3.95 -9.59 8.45
CA GLY A 185 -3.97 -8.73 9.64
C GLY A 185 -5.37 -8.64 10.22
N PHE A 186 -5.47 -8.31 11.50
CA PHE A 186 -6.75 -8.24 12.24
C PHE A 186 -6.98 -6.88 12.91
N LEU A 187 -6.14 -5.89 12.61
CA LEU A 187 -6.25 -4.53 13.15
C LEU A 187 -5.85 -3.53 12.07
N ASN A 188 -6.49 -2.36 12.11
CA ASN A 188 -6.05 -1.18 11.38
C ASN A 188 -6.13 0.01 12.32
N GLU A 189 -4.99 0.65 12.59
CA GLU A 189 -4.90 1.87 13.40
C GLU A 189 -5.58 1.73 14.77
N GLY A 190 -5.39 0.56 15.42
CA GLY A 190 -6.02 0.22 16.69
C GLY A 190 -5.59 1.12 17.86
N ASP A 191 -4.53 1.90 17.68
CA ASP A 191 -3.96 2.82 18.64
C ASP A 191 -4.63 4.21 18.67
N GLY A 192 -5.57 4.50 17.76
CA GLY A 192 -6.27 5.79 17.82
C GLY A 192 -7.35 6.07 16.78
N SER A 193 -7.68 5.14 15.89
CA SER A 193 -8.71 5.34 14.87
C SER A 193 -10.13 5.13 15.39
N ASP A 194 -11.11 5.44 14.54
CA ASP A 194 -12.54 5.27 14.85
C ASP A 194 -13.08 3.87 14.48
N PHE A 195 -12.19 2.92 14.15
CA PHE A 195 -12.57 1.56 13.78
C PHE A 195 -12.71 0.67 15.02
N MET A 196 -11.78 -0.26 15.22
CA MET A 196 -11.66 -1.08 16.43
C MET A 196 -10.37 -0.71 17.16
N LEU A 197 -10.50 -0.18 18.37
CA LEU A 197 -9.34 0.08 19.22
C LEU A 197 -8.79 -1.24 19.77
N SER A 198 -7.48 -1.29 19.94
CA SER A 198 -6.79 -2.38 20.62
C SER A 198 -5.50 -1.84 21.24
N THR A 199 -5.24 -2.19 22.50
CA THR A 199 -3.91 -2.07 23.10
C THR A 199 -2.99 -3.20 22.60
N ALA A 200 -1.69 -3.11 22.88
CA ALA A 200 -0.76 -4.19 22.57
C ALA A 200 -1.10 -5.49 23.33
N GLU A 201 -1.56 -5.39 24.59
CA GLU A 201 -2.02 -6.54 25.39
C GLU A 201 -3.27 -7.18 24.79
N GLN A 202 -4.20 -6.36 24.29
CA GLN A 202 -5.40 -6.86 23.61
C GLN A 202 -5.07 -7.50 22.25
N ALA A 203 -4.09 -6.95 21.52
CA ALA A 203 -3.61 -7.58 20.29
C ALA A 203 -2.93 -8.93 20.59
N ALA A 204 -2.08 -8.98 21.63
CA ALA A 204 -1.43 -10.20 22.08
C ALA A 204 -2.40 -11.31 22.48
N ASP A 205 -3.56 -10.95 23.03
CA ASP A 205 -4.62 -11.89 23.40
C ASP A 205 -5.33 -12.51 22.18
N VAL A 206 -5.39 -11.80 21.06
CA VAL A 206 -6.05 -12.27 19.81
C VAL A 206 -5.09 -13.05 18.90
N ILE A 207 -3.80 -12.71 18.88
CA ILE A 207 -2.81 -13.31 17.97
C ILE A 207 -2.80 -14.86 18.03
N PRO A 208 -2.69 -15.53 19.20
CA PRO A 208 -2.70 -16.99 19.26
C PRO A 208 -4.03 -17.61 18.80
N LEU A 209 -5.15 -16.91 19.00
CA LEU A 209 -6.47 -17.35 18.57
C LEU A 209 -6.58 -17.33 17.04
N LEU A 210 -6.11 -16.26 16.41
CA LEU A 210 -6.09 -16.18 14.94
C LEU A 210 -5.18 -17.24 14.34
N HIS A 211 -3.98 -17.42 14.89
CA HIS A 211 -3.10 -18.50 14.46
C HIS A 211 -3.80 -19.87 14.52
N SER A 212 -4.46 -20.18 15.64
CA SER A 212 -5.18 -21.45 15.81
C SER A 212 -6.36 -21.60 14.84
N ALA A 213 -7.10 -20.51 14.58
CA ALA A 213 -8.20 -20.51 13.62
C ALA A 213 -7.71 -20.80 12.20
N LEU A 214 -6.61 -20.17 11.77
CA LEU A 214 -6.00 -20.43 10.45
C LEU A 214 -5.55 -21.88 10.31
N GLN A 215 -4.88 -22.44 11.32
CA GLN A 215 -4.45 -23.84 11.32
C GLN A 215 -5.65 -24.79 11.17
N SER A 216 -6.73 -24.55 11.93
CA SER A 216 -7.93 -25.39 11.89
C SER A 216 -8.64 -25.41 10.52
N LYS A 217 -8.46 -24.36 9.72
CA LYS A 217 -9.04 -24.21 8.37
C LYS A 217 -8.07 -24.65 7.25
N GLY A 218 -6.89 -25.17 7.59
CA GLY A 218 -5.88 -25.50 6.58
C GLY A 218 -5.32 -24.27 5.85
N LEU A 219 -5.24 -23.15 6.58
CA LEU A 219 -4.73 -21.85 6.12
C LEU A 219 -3.45 -21.46 6.88
N GLY A 220 -2.77 -22.42 7.50
CA GLY A 220 -1.58 -22.19 8.33
C GLY A 220 -0.37 -21.61 7.57
N ASP A 221 -0.37 -21.64 6.24
CA ASP A 221 0.68 -21.04 5.40
C ASP A 221 0.51 -19.52 5.21
N ILE A 222 -0.64 -18.95 5.60
CA ILE A 222 -0.88 -17.50 5.50
C ILE A 222 -0.09 -16.78 6.61
N LYS A 223 0.73 -15.82 6.20
CA LYS A 223 1.60 -15.04 7.08
C LYS A 223 0.77 -14.03 7.89
N MET A 224 0.84 -14.12 9.21
CA MET A 224 0.13 -13.18 10.09
C MET A 224 0.91 -11.88 10.28
N THR A 225 0.20 -10.76 10.29
CA THR A 225 0.76 -9.41 10.50
C THR A 225 0.16 -8.74 11.75
N CYS A 226 0.91 -7.80 12.33
CA CYS A 226 0.38 -6.86 13.31
C CYS A 226 1.27 -5.59 13.36
N CYS A 227 0.74 -4.40 13.62
CA CYS A 227 -0.66 -4.11 13.97
C CYS A 227 -1.28 -3.00 13.12
N ASP A 228 -0.57 -2.53 12.08
CA ASP A 228 -1.00 -1.41 11.24
C ASP A 228 -1.34 -0.17 12.08
N ASN A 229 -0.57 0.11 13.14
CA ASN A 229 -0.75 1.31 13.96
C ASN A 229 -0.55 2.59 13.14
N ILE A 230 -1.17 3.70 13.56
CA ILE A 230 -1.22 4.98 12.83
C ILE A 230 0.18 5.53 12.45
N GLY A 231 1.23 5.17 13.18
CA GLY A 231 2.59 5.55 12.82
C GLY A 231 3.67 4.67 13.40
N TRP A 232 4.86 4.82 12.82
CA TRP A 232 6.04 4.01 13.11
C TRP A 232 6.41 3.98 14.60
N LYS A 233 6.35 5.12 15.28
CA LYS A 233 6.74 5.23 16.69
C LYS A 233 5.82 4.45 17.63
N SER A 234 4.50 4.51 17.41
CA SER A 234 3.56 3.74 18.22
C SER A 234 3.65 2.25 17.89
N GLN A 235 3.90 1.88 16.62
CA GLN A 235 4.16 0.49 16.27
C GLN A 235 5.44 -0.05 16.94
N MET A 236 6.53 0.73 17.03
CA MET A 236 7.73 0.31 17.77
C MET A 236 7.42 -0.07 19.24
N ASP A 237 6.57 0.71 19.90
CA ASP A 237 6.17 0.43 21.28
C ASP A 237 5.32 -0.84 21.37
N TYR A 238 4.45 -1.10 20.38
CA TYR A 238 3.68 -2.34 20.28
C TYR A 238 4.58 -3.54 20.02
N THR A 239 5.50 -3.45 19.07
CA THR A 239 6.44 -4.53 18.74
C THR A 239 7.26 -4.96 19.96
N ALA A 240 7.80 -3.99 20.72
CA ALA A 240 8.50 -4.29 21.97
C ALA A 240 7.61 -5.02 22.98
N LYS A 241 6.34 -4.61 23.10
CA LYS A 241 5.38 -5.24 24.00
C LYS A 241 4.94 -6.64 23.54
N LEU A 242 4.77 -6.86 22.24
CA LEU A 242 4.43 -8.17 21.67
C LEU A 242 5.57 -9.18 21.86
N ALA A 243 6.83 -8.73 21.75
CA ALA A 243 8.00 -9.52 22.07
C ALA A 243 8.06 -9.87 23.57
N GLU A 244 7.82 -8.89 24.46
CA GLU A 244 7.73 -9.10 25.92
C GLU A 244 6.64 -10.13 26.30
N LEU A 245 5.51 -10.12 25.59
CA LEU A 245 4.39 -11.04 25.80
C LEU A 245 4.56 -12.39 25.06
N GLU A 246 5.71 -12.62 24.41
CA GLU A 246 6.06 -13.86 23.70
C GLU A 246 5.07 -14.31 22.60
N VAL A 247 4.35 -13.36 22.00
CA VAL A 247 3.38 -13.61 20.91
C VAL A 247 3.94 -13.32 19.52
N GLU A 248 5.09 -12.67 19.43
CA GLU A 248 5.76 -12.37 18.15
C GLU A 248 6.05 -13.63 17.33
N LYS A 249 6.27 -14.78 17.99
CA LYS A 249 6.50 -16.09 17.34
C LYS A 249 5.36 -16.58 16.43
N TYR A 250 4.16 -16.01 16.56
CA TYR A 250 3.02 -16.31 15.70
C TYR A 250 2.93 -15.38 14.48
N LEU A 251 3.69 -14.29 14.48
CA LEU A 251 3.70 -13.30 13.41
C LEU A 251 4.81 -13.61 12.41
N SER A 252 4.60 -13.16 11.18
CA SER A 252 5.58 -13.25 10.10
C SER A 252 6.08 -11.90 9.63
N VAL A 253 5.30 -10.83 9.85
CA VAL A 253 5.62 -9.45 9.45
C VAL A 253 5.08 -8.49 10.51
N ILE A 254 5.86 -7.46 10.84
CA ILE A 254 5.37 -6.32 11.62
C ILE A 254 4.96 -5.19 10.67
N THR A 255 3.75 -4.67 10.85
CA THR A 255 3.15 -3.66 9.96
C THR A 255 2.88 -2.36 10.71
N SER A 256 3.09 -1.23 10.03
CA SER A 256 2.83 0.12 10.54
C SER A 256 2.38 1.04 9.42
N HIS A 257 1.58 2.03 9.74
CA HIS A 257 1.37 3.19 8.89
C HIS A 257 2.46 4.23 9.14
N GLU A 258 2.39 5.37 8.42
CA GLU A 258 3.35 6.48 8.59
C GLU A 258 2.72 7.84 8.94
N TYR A 259 1.41 7.90 9.19
CA TYR A 259 0.68 9.17 9.32
C TYR A 259 1.12 10.02 10.51
N SER A 260 1.28 9.40 11.69
CA SER A 260 1.71 10.13 12.89
C SER A 260 3.23 10.21 13.05
N SER A 261 3.96 9.29 12.43
CA SER A 261 5.42 9.23 12.42
C SER A 261 5.91 8.33 11.29
N SER A 262 6.85 8.83 10.49
CA SER A 262 7.43 8.08 9.36
C SER A 262 8.50 7.08 9.79
N PRO A 263 8.69 5.98 9.04
CA PRO A 263 9.78 5.05 9.25
C PRO A 263 11.12 5.73 8.99
N ASN A 264 11.95 5.84 10.02
CA ASN A 264 13.27 6.48 9.95
C ASN A 264 14.40 5.71 10.67
N GLN A 265 14.05 4.63 11.36
CA GLN A 265 14.97 3.75 12.08
C GLN A 265 14.34 2.35 12.20
N PRO A 266 15.14 1.27 12.29
CA PRO A 266 14.60 -0.08 12.37
C PRO A 266 13.81 -0.32 13.66
N MET A 267 12.82 -1.20 13.60
CA MET A 267 12.19 -1.74 14.80
C MET A 267 13.09 -2.81 15.43
N ASN A 268 13.02 -2.98 16.75
CA ASN A 268 13.74 -4.04 17.46
C ASN A 268 12.99 -5.39 17.31
N THR A 269 13.08 -5.98 16.12
CA THR A 269 12.49 -7.28 15.75
C THR A 269 13.38 -7.97 14.72
N THR A 270 13.31 -9.30 14.64
CA THR A 270 13.92 -10.07 13.54
C THR A 270 12.96 -10.32 12.38
N LEU A 271 11.68 -9.98 12.53
CA LEU A 271 10.69 -10.11 11.48
C LEU A 271 10.85 -9.00 10.43
N PRO A 272 10.56 -9.27 9.15
CA PRO A 272 10.34 -8.23 8.14
C PRO A 272 9.37 -7.17 8.66
N THR A 273 9.64 -5.91 8.32
CA THR A 273 8.79 -4.78 8.68
C THR A 273 8.25 -4.07 7.44
N TRP A 274 6.96 -3.78 7.44
CA TRP A 274 6.27 -3.16 6.32
C TRP A 274 5.69 -1.81 6.73
N MET A 275 5.89 -0.80 5.89
CA MET A 275 5.02 0.36 5.88
C MET A 275 3.78 -0.01 5.05
N SER A 276 2.65 -0.24 5.72
CA SER A 276 1.45 -0.85 5.12
C SER A 276 0.38 0.15 4.67
N GLU A 277 0.51 1.42 5.06
CA GLU A 277 -0.35 2.51 4.58
C GLU A 277 0.29 3.89 4.81
N GLY A 278 0.29 4.72 3.78
CA GLY A 278 0.69 6.12 3.85
C GLY A 278 0.12 6.92 2.70
N ALA A 279 -0.33 8.14 2.98
CA ALA A 279 -0.76 9.09 1.97
C ALA A 279 -0.67 10.55 2.45
N ALA A 280 -0.71 11.51 1.51
CA ALA A 280 -0.92 12.93 1.78
C ALA A 280 -2.39 13.31 1.61
N ASN A 281 -3.28 12.54 2.23
CA ASN A 281 -4.74 12.60 2.05
C ASN A 281 -5.40 13.94 2.45
N ASP A 282 -4.67 14.84 3.12
CA ASP A 282 -5.13 16.18 3.45
C ASP A 282 -4.74 17.25 2.40
N GLN A 283 -4.04 16.83 1.33
CA GLN A 283 -3.64 17.69 0.22
C GLN A 283 -4.48 17.43 -1.03
N ALA A 284 -4.58 18.45 -1.89
CA ALA A 284 -5.12 18.28 -3.22
C ALA A 284 -4.21 17.41 -4.10
N PHE A 285 -4.81 16.71 -5.06
CA PHE A 285 -4.09 15.88 -5.99
C PHE A 285 -3.07 16.70 -6.79
N ALA A 286 -1.85 16.20 -6.91
CA ALA A 286 -0.74 16.91 -7.53
C ALA A 286 0.15 15.99 -8.38
N THR A 287 0.69 16.56 -9.43
CA THR A 287 1.58 15.90 -10.41
C THR A 287 2.98 16.53 -10.43
N ALA A 288 3.29 17.35 -9.43
CA ALA A 288 4.57 18.03 -9.31
C ALA A 288 5.59 17.09 -8.66
N TRP A 289 6.80 17.03 -9.25
CA TRP A 289 7.90 16.29 -8.64
C TRP A 289 8.52 17.06 -7.48
N TYR A 290 8.92 18.31 -7.69
CA TYR A 290 9.44 19.18 -6.64
C TYR A 290 9.18 20.65 -6.97
N VAL A 291 8.69 21.42 -5.99
CA VAL A 291 8.57 22.88 -6.06
C VAL A 291 9.12 23.50 -4.79
N ASN A 292 8.66 23.02 -3.62
CA ASN A 292 9.09 23.55 -2.33
C ASN A 292 9.15 22.51 -1.21
N GLY A 293 9.06 21.21 -1.54
CA GLY A 293 9.06 20.13 -0.55
C GLY A 293 7.70 19.91 0.10
N GLY A 294 6.61 20.27 -0.59
CA GLY A 294 5.24 19.99 -0.15
C GLY A 294 4.99 18.48 0.04
N SER A 295 4.08 18.13 0.95
CA SER A 295 3.73 16.73 1.23
C SER A 295 3.05 16.02 0.06
N ASN A 296 2.55 16.76 -0.94
CA ASN A 296 1.96 16.24 -2.17
C ASN A 296 2.91 16.15 -3.36
N GLU A 297 4.21 16.40 -3.16
CA GLU A 297 5.22 16.38 -4.22
C GLU A 297 5.91 15.02 -4.30
N GLY A 298 6.20 14.55 -5.52
CA GLY A 298 6.84 13.25 -5.76
C GLY A 298 8.18 13.08 -5.04
N PHE A 299 9.03 14.13 -5.01
CA PHE A 299 10.34 14.07 -4.37
C PHE A 299 10.24 13.88 -2.85
N THR A 300 9.24 14.50 -2.20
CA THR A 300 8.98 14.29 -0.76
C THR A 300 8.74 12.81 -0.47
N TRP A 301 7.99 12.12 -1.32
CA TRP A 301 7.75 10.69 -1.21
C TRP A 301 8.98 9.84 -1.58
N ALA A 302 9.76 10.28 -2.57
CA ALA A 302 11.03 9.60 -2.88
C ALA A 302 11.98 9.58 -1.68
N VAL A 303 12.09 10.69 -0.95
CA VAL A 303 12.89 10.78 0.28
C VAL A 303 12.32 9.87 1.37
N LYS A 304 11.00 9.87 1.58
CA LYS A 304 10.35 8.99 2.56
C LYS A 304 10.58 7.50 2.28
N ILE A 305 10.43 7.08 1.02
CA ILE A 305 10.67 5.68 0.63
C ILE A 305 12.15 5.33 0.82
N ALA A 306 13.07 6.21 0.41
CA ALA A 306 14.50 6.00 0.61
C ALA A 306 14.86 5.85 2.10
N GLN A 307 14.31 6.72 2.96
CA GLN A 307 14.49 6.62 4.42
C GLN A 307 13.89 5.33 4.98
N GLY A 308 12.68 4.96 4.57
CA GLY A 308 12.04 3.73 5.01
C GLY A 308 12.83 2.48 4.64
N ILE A 309 13.19 2.33 3.36
CA ILE A 309 13.90 1.14 2.87
C ILE A 309 15.35 1.08 3.40
N VAL A 310 16.08 2.20 3.40
CA VAL A 310 17.52 2.20 3.71
C VAL A 310 17.82 2.42 5.19
N ASN A 311 17.10 3.33 5.85
CA ASN A 311 17.38 3.73 7.24
C ASN A 311 16.49 3.01 8.24
N ALA A 312 15.28 2.60 7.85
CA ALA A 312 14.36 1.88 8.73
C ALA A 312 14.27 0.36 8.44
N ASP A 313 15.10 -0.14 7.54
CA ASP A 313 15.17 -1.55 7.13
C ASP A 313 13.82 -2.16 6.73
N LEU A 314 12.96 -1.37 6.08
CA LEU A 314 11.70 -1.86 5.55
C LEU A 314 11.92 -2.95 4.48
N SER A 315 11.08 -3.97 4.55
CA SER A 315 10.92 -5.01 3.53
C SER A 315 9.83 -4.67 2.52
N ALA A 316 8.88 -3.81 2.88
CA ALA A 316 7.87 -3.32 1.94
C ALA A 316 7.37 -1.90 2.24
N TYR A 317 6.81 -1.27 1.20
CA TYR A 317 6.20 0.06 1.27
C TYR A 317 4.91 0.10 0.44
N ILE A 318 3.77 0.32 1.09
CA ILE A 318 2.43 0.28 0.50
C ILE A 318 1.82 1.68 0.65
N TYR A 319 1.68 2.40 -0.48
CA TYR A 319 0.92 3.66 -0.48
C TYR A 319 -0.57 3.34 -0.26
N TRP A 320 -1.38 4.33 0.12
CA TRP A 320 -2.76 4.04 0.47
C TRP A 320 -3.59 3.50 -0.73
N GLU A 321 -4.15 4.33 -1.60
CA GLU A 321 -4.97 3.83 -2.73
C GLU A 321 -4.20 3.90 -4.06
N GLY A 322 -4.54 3.01 -4.99
CA GLY A 322 -3.99 3.02 -6.34
C GLY A 322 -4.68 4.05 -7.23
N VAL A 323 -5.94 3.78 -7.54
CA VAL A 323 -6.77 4.50 -8.49
C VAL A 323 -8.05 4.98 -7.82
N GLU A 324 -8.33 6.28 -7.90
CA GLU A 324 -9.65 6.81 -7.55
C GLU A 324 -10.26 7.60 -8.70
N THR A 325 -11.60 7.62 -8.72
CA THR A 325 -12.35 8.29 -9.78
C THR A 325 -12.87 9.65 -9.31
N ASN A 326 -12.52 10.71 -10.03
CA ASN A 326 -12.96 12.09 -9.80
C ASN A 326 -12.68 12.61 -8.38
N ASN A 327 -11.52 12.30 -7.80
CA ASN A 327 -11.17 12.65 -6.42
C ASN A 327 -9.95 13.58 -6.29
N LYS A 328 -9.86 14.61 -7.14
CA LYS A 328 -8.72 15.55 -7.11
C LYS A 328 -8.59 16.41 -5.84
N GLY A 329 -9.56 16.33 -4.93
CA GLY A 329 -9.53 17.02 -3.63
C GLY A 329 -8.64 16.35 -2.58
N SER A 330 -8.17 15.13 -2.85
CA SER A 330 -7.34 14.30 -1.96
C SER A 330 -6.15 13.73 -2.75
N LEU A 331 -5.04 13.47 -2.07
CA LEU A 331 -3.91 12.69 -2.56
C LEU A 331 -3.83 11.35 -1.80
N SER A 332 -4.98 10.75 -1.52
CA SER A 332 -5.12 9.39 -0.98
C SER A 332 -4.66 8.33 -1.97
N HIS A 333 -4.63 8.66 -3.26
CA HIS A 333 -4.34 7.79 -4.38
C HIS A 333 -3.21 8.31 -5.26
N VAL A 334 -2.57 7.41 -6.00
CA VAL A 334 -1.46 7.76 -6.91
C VAL A 334 -1.93 8.06 -8.34
N ILE A 335 -3.15 7.66 -8.70
CA ILE A 335 -3.71 7.79 -10.06
C ILE A 335 -5.17 8.25 -10.01
N ASP A 336 -5.47 9.49 -10.41
CA ASP A 336 -6.85 9.99 -10.52
C ASP A 336 -7.40 9.79 -11.94
N THR A 337 -8.69 9.49 -12.09
CA THR A 337 -9.35 9.41 -13.40
C THR A 337 -10.74 10.04 -13.44
N ASP A 338 -11.12 10.63 -14.57
CA ASP A 338 -12.51 11.04 -14.84
C ASP A 338 -13.37 9.91 -15.45
N GLY A 339 -12.78 8.72 -15.59
CA GLY A 339 -13.34 7.54 -16.24
C GLY A 339 -12.91 7.36 -17.69
N THR A 340 -12.24 8.38 -18.28
CA THR A 340 -11.69 8.32 -19.64
C THR A 340 -10.22 8.72 -19.72
N LYS A 341 -9.78 9.65 -18.87
CA LYS A 341 -8.42 10.17 -18.85
C LYS A 341 -7.81 10.02 -17.46
N PHE A 342 -6.57 9.56 -17.41
CA PHE A 342 -5.79 9.47 -16.18
C PHE A 342 -4.96 10.72 -15.91
N THR A 343 -4.84 11.07 -14.64
CA THR A 343 -3.91 12.07 -14.10
C THR A 343 -3.02 11.33 -13.10
N ILE A 344 -1.73 11.26 -13.39
CA ILE A 344 -0.77 10.46 -12.63
C ILE A 344 -0.02 11.38 -11.66
N SER A 345 -0.02 11.03 -10.38
CA SER A 345 0.79 11.73 -9.40
C SER A 345 2.27 11.37 -9.57
N SER A 346 3.16 12.32 -9.34
CA SER A 346 4.61 12.06 -9.29
C SER A 346 5.01 11.07 -8.21
N ILE A 347 4.14 10.84 -7.21
CA ILE A 347 4.33 9.81 -6.19
C ILE A 347 4.38 8.41 -6.79
N LEU A 348 3.58 8.12 -7.84
CA LEU A 348 3.65 6.84 -8.55
C LEU A 348 5.07 6.58 -9.05
N TRP A 349 5.72 7.61 -9.61
CA TRP A 349 7.07 7.51 -10.14
C TRP A 349 8.14 7.46 -9.05
N ALA A 350 7.91 8.14 -7.93
CA ALA A 350 8.75 7.98 -6.74
C ALA A 350 8.74 6.52 -6.25
N ILE A 351 7.58 5.86 -6.24
CA ILE A 351 7.47 4.43 -5.93
C ILE A 351 8.13 3.58 -7.03
N ALA A 352 7.91 3.90 -8.30
CA ALA A 352 8.45 3.16 -9.45
C ALA A 352 9.98 3.04 -9.45
N HIS A 353 10.70 4.04 -8.95
CA HIS A 353 12.16 3.99 -8.79
C HIS A 353 12.63 2.83 -7.92
N TRP A 354 11.79 2.39 -6.98
CA TRP A 354 12.04 1.24 -6.12
C TRP A 354 11.33 -0.02 -6.63
N SER A 355 10.06 0.06 -7.03
CA SER A 355 9.24 -1.11 -7.33
C SER A 355 9.44 -1.72 -8.71
N ARG A 356 9.77 -0.92 -9.74
CA ARG A 356 9.79 -1.41 -11.13
C ARG A 356 10.88 -2.47 -11.35
N HIS A 357 12.01 -2.32 -10.65
CA HIS A 357 13.20 -3.14 -10.89
C HIS A 357 13.71 -3.90 -9.66
N ILE A 358 13.35 -3.50 -8.44
CA ILE A 358 13.59 -4.31 -7.24
C ILE A 358 12.39 -5.24 -7.08
N ARG A 359 12.56 -6.52 -7.40
CA ARG A 359 11.47 -7.51 -7.45
C ARG A 359 11.40 -8.31 -6.14
N PRO A 360 10.23 -8.89 -5.80
CA PRO A 360 10.09 -9.72 -4.61
C PRO A 360 11.20 -10.76 -4.47
N GLY A 361 11.76 -10.87 -3.26
CA GLY A 361 12.89 -11.74 -2.96
C GLY A 361 14.27 -11.10 -3.19
N ALA A 362 14.33 -9.85 -3.64
CA ALA A 362 15.59 -9.13 -3.71
C ALA A 362 16.18 -8.93 -2.31
N HIS A 363 17.50 -9.00 -2.17
CA HIS A 363 18.18 -8.61 -0.95
C HIS A 363 18.73 -7.20 -1.05
N ARG A 364 18.53 -6.37 -0.03
CA ARG A 364 19.31 -5.14 0.11
C ARG A 364 20.78 -5.52 0.32
N LEU A 365 21.68 -4.76 -0.29
CA LEU A 365 23.12 -4.94 -0.22
C LEU A 365 23.77 -3.84 0.60
N SER A 366 24.90 -4.17 1.23
CA SER A 366 25.74 -3.18 1.88
C SER A 366 26.39 -2.25 0.85
N THR A 367 26.48 -0.96 1.19
CA THR A 367 27.13 0.08 0.39
C THR A 367 28.19 0.82 1.21
N SER A 368 29.23 1.30 0.55
CA SER A 368 30.28 2.13 1.15
C SER A 368 30.59 3.33 0.27
N GLY A 369 31.10 4.40 0.88
CA GLY A 369 31.20 5.72 0.26
C GLY A 369 30.07 6.64 0.71
N VAL A 370 30.32 7.95 0.77
CA VAL A 370 29.35 8.95 1.21
C VAL A 370 29.15 9.94 0.08
N VAL A 371 27.92 10.03 -0.42
CA VAL A 371 27.49 11.07 -1.36
C VAL A 371 26.74 12.12 -0.57
N GLN A 372 27.16 13.38 -0.68
CA GLN A 372 26.57 14.46 0.09
C GLN A 372 25.07 14.58 -0.19
N ASP A 373 24.29 14.72 0.89
CA ASP A 373 22.82 14.89 0.88
C ASP A 373 22.05 13.83 0.07
N THR A 374 22.65 12.65 -0.14
CA THR A 374 22.09 11.61 -1.01
C THR A 374 21.97 10.28 -0.28
N ILE A 375 20.76 9.71 -0.27
CA ILE A 375 20.52 8.34 0.22
C ILE A 375 20.79 7.38 -0.95
N VAL A 376 21.56 6.32 -0.69
CA VAL A 376 21.91 5.29 -1.68
C VAL A 376 21.46 3.92 -1.19
N GLY A 377 20.55 3.29 -1.92
CA GLY A 377 20.17 1.89 -1.74
C GLY A 377 20.71 1.03 -2.88
N ALA A 378 21.10 -0.21 -2.57
CA ALA A 378 21.51 -1.20 -3.57
C ALA A 378 20.84 -2.55 -3.27
N PHE A 379 20.46 -3.29 -4.31
CA PHE A 379 19.64 -4.49 -4.20
C PHE A 379 20.07 -5.54 -5.22
N GLU A 380 20.18 -6.80 -4.82
CA GLU A 380 20.37 -7.94 -5.71
C GLU A 380 19.04 -8.69 -5.85
N ASN A 381 18.51 -8.75 -7.07
CA ASN A 381 17.35 -9.57 -7.39
C ASN A 381 17.71 -11.06 -7.44
N VAL A 382 16.69 -11.92 -7.35
CA VAL A 382 16.83 -13.38 -7.50
C VAL A 382 17.44 -13.79 -8.85
N ASP A 383 17.25 -12.97 -9.90
CA ASP A 383 17.84 -13.20 -11.23
C ASP A 383 19.32 -12.77 -11.34
N GLY A 384 19.91 -12.25 -10.26
CA GLY A 384 21.29 -11.76 -10.19
C GLY A 384 21.48 -10.34 -10.71
N SER A 385 20.43 -9.65 -11.16
CA SER A 385 20.53 -8.23 -11.49
C SER A 385 20.70 -7.38 -10.23
N VAL A 386 21.53 -6.33 -10.34
CA VAL A 386 21.75 -5.38 -9.24
C VAL A 386 21.09 -4.06 -9.58
N VAL A 387 20.30 -3.53 -8.65
CA VAL A 387 19.60 -2.24 -8.78
C VAL A 387 20.13 -1.30 -7.72
N MET A 388 20.52 -0.10 -8.11
CA MET A 388 20.93 0.98 -7.22
C MET A 388 19.97 2.15 -7.36
N VAL A 389 19.55 2.75 -6.25
CA VAL A 389 18.68 3.93 -6.23
C VAL A 389 19.37 5.03 -5.43
N LEU A 390 19.52 6.21 -6.05
CA LEU A 390 20.14 7.37 -5.44
C LEU A 390 19.12 8.50 -5.35
N THR A 391 18.87 9.02 -4.15
CA THR A 391 17.91 10.09 -3.88
C THR A 391 18.65 11.30 -3.32
N ASN A 392 18.86 12.34 -4.15
CA ASN A 392 19.64 13.52 -3.80
C ASN A 392 18.75 14.66 -3.29
N SER A 393 18.82 14.94 -1.98
CA SER A 393 18.10 16.04 -1.31
C SER A 393 18.93 17.33 -1.22
N GLY A 394 20.13 17.33 -1.80
CA GLY A 394 21.02 18.49 -1.80
C GLY A 394 20.57 19.58 -2.76
N THR A 395 21.24 20.72 -2.69
CA THR A 395 21.00 21.90 -3.54
C THR A 395 21.86 21.93 -4.81
N ALA A 396 22.66 20.89 -5.04
CA ALA A 396 23.48 20.71 -6.23
C ALA A 396 23.39 19.26 -6.73
N ALA A 397 23.54 19.08 -8.04
CA ALA A 397 23.63 17.75 -8.63
C ALA A 397 24.88 17.00 -8.16
N GLN A 398 24.76 15.69 -7.96
CA GLN A 398 25.85 14.83 -7.50
C GLN A 398 26.30 13.91 -8.63
N THR A 399 27.57 14.00 -9.04
CA THR A 399 28.16 13.00 -9.96
C THR A 399 28.80 11.90 -9.15
N VAL A 400 28.33 10.68 -9.37
CA VAL A 400 28.67 9.50 -8.58
C VAL A 400 29.18 8.40 -9.48
N ASP A 401 30.31 7.82 -9.11
CA ASP A 401 30.86 6.62 -9.74
C ASP A 401 30.46 5.38 -8.92
N LEU A 402 29.58 4.55 -9.48
CA LEU A 402 28.99 3.38 -8.84
C LEU A 402 29.77 2.13 -9.23
N GLY A 403 30.51 1.54 -8.29
CA GLY A 403 31.17 0.24 -8.46
C GLY A 403 30.39 -0.87 -7.79
N VAL A 404 30.29 -2.03 -8.43
CA VAL A 404 29.76 -3.25 -7.81
C VAL A 404 30.85 -4.30 -7.76
N SER A 405 31.20 -4.76 -6.55
CA SER A 405 32.18 -5.82 -6.37
C SER A 405 31.52 -7.21 -6.44
N GLY A 406 32.29 -8.21 -6.87
CA GLY A 406 31.89 -9.62 -6.81
C GLY A 406 31.16 -10.19 -8.02
N SER A 407 30.84 -9.39 -9.05
CA SER A 407 30.12 -9.85 -10.26
C SER A 407 30.55 -9.12 -11.54
N SER A 408 30.45 -9.81 -12.69
CA SER A 408 30.61 -9.21 -14.01
C SER A 408 29.25 -8.89 -14.64
N PHE A 409 29.00 -7.61 -14.93
CA PHE A 409 27.77 -7.15 -15.58
C PHE A 409 28.00 -6.89 -17.07
N SER A 410 26.97 -7.14 -17.89
CA SER A 410 27.04 -6.95 -19.35
C SER A 410 26.29 -5.73 -19.85
N THR A 411 25.26 -5.28 -19.13
CA THR A 411 24.48 -4.12 -19.51
C THR A 411 24.12 -3.27 -18.31
N ALA A 412 23.92 -1.97 -18.57
CA ALA A 412 23.39 -1.01 -17.62
C ALA A 412 22.22 -0.25 -18.25
N GLN A 413 21.18 -0.01 -17.45
CA GLN A 413 20.08 0.90 -17.76
C GLN A 413 19.95 1.88 -16.60
N ALA A 414 19.51 3.10 -16.89
CA ALA A 414 19.24 4.06 -15.83
C ALA A 414 18.01 4.90 -16.14
N PHE A 415 17.36 5.34 -15.07
CA PHE A 415 16.11 6.10 -15.09
C PHE A 415 16.24 7.28 -14.14
N THR A 416 15.77 8.45 -14.54
CA THR A 416 15.86 9.68 -13.74
C THR A 416 14.49 10.31 -13.52
N SER A 417 14.31 10.89 -12.33
CA SER A 417 13.24 11.83 -12.04
C SER A 417 13.79 13.10 -11.39
N ASP A 418 13.29 14.25 -11.82
CA ASP A 418 13.52 15.59 -11.30
C ASP A 418 12.30 16.48 -11.61
N ALA A 419 12.44 17.81 -11.51
CA ALA A 419 11.33 18.72 -11.76
C ALA A 419 10.85 18.70 -13.23
N GLU A 420 11.69 18.23 -14.16
CA GLU A 420 11.47 18.26 -15.61
C GLU A 420 11.18 16.87 -16.20
N ALA A 421 11.64 15.80 -15.57
CA ALA A 421 11.53 14.42 -16.01
C ALA A 421 10.97 13.51 -14.92
N GLN A 422 10.16 12.51 -15.29
CA GLN A 422 9.63 11.53 -14.34
C GLN A 422 9.81 10.12 -14.90
N MET A 423 10.71 9.35 -14.27
CA MET A 423 11.09 7.98 -14.61
C MET A 423 11.50 7.81 -16.08
N VAL A 424 12.28 8.77 -16.60
CA VAL A 424 12.75 8.80 -18.00
C VAL A 424 14.09 8.09 -18.12
N ASP A 425 14.27 7.34 -19.22
CA ASP A 425 15.56 6.71 -19.56
C ASP A 425 16.69 7.74 -19.63
N THR A 426 17.79 7.45 -18.95
CA THR A 426 19.03 8.24 -19.04
C THR A 426 20.19 7.37 -19.51
N LYS A 427 21.09 7.97 -20.29
CA LYS A 427 22.23 7.26 -20.87
C LYS A 427 23.26 6.99 -19.79
N VAL A 428 23.65 5.72 -19.67
CA VAL A 428 24.75 5.28 -18.81
C VAL A 428 25.71 4.41 -19.59
N THR A 429 26.97 4.46 -19.20
CA THR A 429 28.02 3.59 -19.75
C THR A 429 28.54 2.72 -18.62
N LEU A 430 28.62 1.41 -18.88
CA LEU A 430 29.26 0.44 -18.01
C LEU A 430 30.70 0.25 -18.49
N SER A 431 31.68 0.58 -17.64
CA SER A 431 33.10 0.34 -17.90
C SER A 431 33.72 -0.27 -16.65
N ASP A 432 34.40 -1.41 -16.81
CA ASP A 432 35.11 -2.09 -15.72
C ASP A 432 34.23 -2.37 -14.48
N GLY A 433 32.97 -2.73 -14.70
CA GLY A 433 32.00 -2.98 -13.63
C GLY A 433 31.52 -1.72 -12.90
N ARG A 434 31.85 -0.53 -13.42
CA ARG A 434 31.45 0.75 -12.87
C ARG A 434 30.50 1.51 -13.78
N VAL A 435 29.60 2.28 -13.18
CA VAL A 435 28.68 3.17 -13.88
C VAL A 435 28.73 4.55 -13.26
N LYS A 436 29.03 5.55 -14.08
CA LYS A 436 28.94 6.95 -13.67
C LYS A 436 27.54 7.50 -13.96
N VAL A 437 26.94 8.14 -12.96
CA VAL A 437 25.66 8.85 -13.07
C VAL A 437 25.73 10.24 -12.46
N THR A 438 24.89 11.14 -12.95
CA THR A 438 24.64 12.44 -12.31
C THR A 438 23.22 12.43 -11.74
N VAL A 439 23.10 12.53 -10.42
CA VAL A 439 21.81 12.61 -9.72
C VAL A 439 21.41 14.10 -9.64
N PRO A 440 20.30 14.52 -10.25
CA PRO A 440 19.87 15.92 -10.24
C PRO A 440 19.62 16.45 -8.82
N VAL A 441 19.57 17.77 -8.70
CA VAL A 441 19.09 18.44 -7.48
C VAL A 441 17.65 18.04 -7.21
N HIS A 442 17.32 17.65 -5.97
CA HIS A 442 15.99 17.10 -5.62
C HIS A 442 15.54 16.00 -6.59
N GLY A 443 16.47 15.16 -7.02
CA GLY A 443 16.27 14.15 -8.05
C GLY A 443 16.51 12.73 -7.55
N VAL A 444 16.02 11.76 -8.33
CA VAL A 444 16.29 10.34 -8.13
C VAL A 444 16.85 9.74 -9.39
N VAL A 445 17.88 8.92 -9.25
CA VAL A 445 18.39 8.06 -10.33
C VAL A 445 18.35 6.61 -9.88
N THR A 446 17.73 5.74 -10.69
CA THR A 446 17.81 4.29 -10.55
C THR A 446 18.71 3.73 -11.62
N VAL A 447 19.68 2.89 -11.26
CA VAL A 447 20.56 2.15 -12.18
C VAL A 447 20.30 0.67 -12.03
N LYS A 448 20.05 -0.04 -13.14
CA LYS A 448 19.92 -1.49 -13.18
C LYS A 448 21.09 -2.07 -13.98
N LEU A 449 21.85 -2.95 -13.34
CA LEU A 449 22.90 -3.76 -13.96
C LEU A 449 22.38 -5.18 -14.16
N THR A 450 22.64 -5.77 -15.33
CA THR A 450 22.31 -7.18 -15.58
C THR A 450 23.54 -7.98 -15.96
N THR A 451 23.64 -9.19 -15.43
CA THR A 451 24.68 -10.15 -15.81
C THR A 451 24.39 -10.71 -17.20
N ALA A 452 25.44 -11.07 -17.95
CA ALA A 452 25.23 -11.83 -19.18
C ALA A 452 24.50 -13.13 -18.80
N LYS A 453 23.37 -13.42 -19.44
CA LYS A 453 22.64 -14.69 -19.22
C LYS A 453 23.62 -15.85 -19.41
N SER A 454 24.00 -16.53 -18.32
CA SER A 454 24.28 -17.96 -18.43
C SER A 454 22.97 -18.58 -18.87
N SER A 455 22.92 -19.13 -20.08
CA SER A 455 21.82 -19.93 -20.60
C SER A 455 21.64 -21.20 -19.76
N LYS A 456 21.13 -21.06 -18.53
CA LYS A 456 20.46 -22.14 -17.82
C LYS A 456 18.98 -21.79 -17.76
N PRO A 457 18.09 -22.63 -18.32
CA PRO A 457 16.67 -22.44 -18.15
C PRO A 457 16.38 -22.44 -16.65
N VAL A 458 15.70 -21.40 -16.17
CA VAL A 458 15.00 -21.48 -14.89
C VAL A 458 13.89 -22.50 -15.11
N SER A 459 14.14 -23.75 -14.72
CA SER A 459 13.13 -24.76 -14.53
C SER A 459 12.27 -24.31 -13.35
N THR A 460 11.23 -23.52 -13.61
CA THR A 460 10.08 -23.47 -12.71
C THR A 460 9.42 -24.85 -12.76
N ALA A 461 9.83 -25.72 -11.83
CA ALA A 461 9.09 -26.93 -11.53
C ALA A 461 7.79 -26.52 -10.84
N VAL A 462 6.82 -26.06 -11.65
CA VAL A 462 5.42 -26.13 -11.29
C VAL A 462 5.08 -27.61 -11.32
N SER A 463 4.85 -28.20 -10.15
CA SER A 463 4.28 -29.54 -10.06
C SER A 463 2.84 -29.45 -10.57
N ALA A 464 2.68 -29.58 -11.89
CA ALA A 464 1.38 -29.76 -12.52
C ALA A 464 0.90 -31.17 -12.16
N GLN A 465 0.12 -31.29 -11.09
CA GLN A 465 -0.71 -32.46 -10.87
C GLN A 465 -1.66 -32.60 -12.06
N SER A 466 -1.41 -33.63 -12.86
CA SER A 466 -2.21 -33.99 -14.01
C SER A 466 -3.59 -34.44 -13.53
N ALA A 467 -4.65 -33.85 -14.07
CA ALA A 467 -6.00 -34.38 -13.93
C ALA A 467 -6.04 -35.84 -14.43
N PRO A 468 -6.64 -36.79 -13.68
CA PRO A 468 -6.70 -38.17 -14.13
C PRO A 468 -7.66 -38.29 -15.31
N THR A 469 -7.13 -38.76 -16.45
CA THR A 469 -7.94 -39.21 -17.59
C THR A 469 -8.55 -40.58 -17.25
N PRO A 470 -9.83 -40.85 -17.53
CA PRO A 470 -10.47 -42.10 -17.13
C PRO A 470 -9.90 -43.26 -17.93
N THR A 471 -9.29 -44.23 -17.22
CA THR A 471 -8.84 -45.49 -17.81
C THR A 471 -10.03 -46.45 -17.89
N SER A 472 -10.30 -46.90 -19.11
CA SER A 472 -11.31 -47.91 -19.43
C SER A 472 -10.89 -49.28 -18.89
N VAL A 473 -11.54 -49.71 -17.80
CA VAL A 473 -11.46 -51.10 -17.32
C VAL A 473 -12.68 -51.85 -17.84
N LYS A 474 -12.43 -52.83 -18.72
CA LYS A 474 -13.40 -53.85 -19.13
C LYS A 474 -13.77 -54.69 -17.92
N HIS A 475 -14.98 -54.53 -17.40
CA HIS A 475 -15.63 -55.53 -16.58
C HIS A 475 -16.73 -56.23 -17.38
N THR A 476 -16.49 -57.51 -17.64
CA THR A 476 -17.47 -58.47 -18.14
C THR A 476 -18.54 -58.67 -17.08
N LEU A 477 -19.77 -58.24 -17.35
CA LEU A 477 -20.94 -58.60 -16.55
C LEU A 477 -22.03 -59.17 -17.44
N THR A 478 -22.41 -60.38 -17.07
CA THR A 478 -23.42 -61.27 -17.62
C THR A 478 -24.83 -60.67 -17.55
N HIS A 479 -25.61 -60.94 -18.60
CA HIS A 479 -27.02 -60.61 -18.76
C HIS A 479 -27.92 -61.08 -17.60
N GLN A 480 -28.82 -60.21 -17.15
CA GLN A 480 -30.18 -60.62 -16.83
C GLN A 480 -31.20 -59.52 -17.20
N LYS A 481 -32.24 -59.95 -17.90
CA LYS A 481 -33.38 -59.19 -18.43
C LYS A 481 -34.37 -58.81 -17.32
N THR A 482 -35.05 -57.67 -17.52
CA THR A 482 -36.49 -57.33 -17.32
C THR A 482 -36.57 -55.84 -17.00
N SER A 483 -37.52 -54.99 -17.42
CA SER A 483 -38.64 -55.00 -18.35
C SER A 483 -39.00 -53.52 -18.57
N SER A 484 -39.56 -53.22 -19.74
CA SER A 484 -39.96 -51.89 -20.21
C SER A 484 -41.24 -51.35 -19.57
N THR A 485 -41.33 -50.03 -19.37
CA THR A 485 -42.59 -49.29 -19.53
C THR A 485 -42.32 -47.91 -20.16
N THR A 486 -43.08 -47.63 -21.22
CA THR A 486 -43.09 -46.49 -22.16
C THR A 486 -43.92 -45.30 -21.70
N LEU A 487 -43.60 -44.08 -22.19
CA LEU A 487 -44.49 -42.99 -22.69
C LEU A 487 -43.63 -41.74 -22.99
N SER A 488 -43.24 -41.43 -24.23
CA SER A 488 -43.94 -40.75 -25.33
C SER A 488 -44.10 -39.22 -25.21
N THR A 489 -43.30 -38.51 -26.03
CA THR A 489 -43.61 -37.34 -26.89
C THR A 489 -44.24 -36.06 -26.32
N ALA A 490 -43.58 -34.91 -26.57
CA ALA A 490 -44.08 -33.89 -27.51
C ALA A 490 -43.03 -32.81 -27.83
N LYS A 491 -43.15 -32.28 -29.04
CA LYS A 491 -42.23 -31.41 -29.79
C LYS A 491 -42.66 -29.95 -29.70
N ALA A 492 -41.70 -29.04 -29.86
CA ALA A 492 -41.86 -27.58 -29.91
C ALA A 492 -42.86 -27.07 -30.97
N PRO A 493 -43.21 -25.77 -30.90
CA PRO A 493 -43.05 -24.96 -32.11
C PRO A 493 -42.39 -23.58 -31.89
N THR A 494 -41.69 -23.20 -32.94
CA THR A 494 -41.05 -21.91 -33.25
C THR A 494 -42.06 -20.93 -33.84
N SER A 495 -41.88 -19.62 -33.60
CA SER A 495 -42.41 -18.48 -34.38
C SER A 495 -42.11 -17.17 -33.63
N THR A 496 -41.80 -15.99 -34.16
CA THR A 496 -41.36 -15.43 -35.45
C THR A 496 -40.98 -13.96 -35.12
N GLN A 497 -40.09 -13.35 -35.89
CA GLN A 497 -39.69 -11.94 -35.80
C GLN A 497 -40.87 -10.95 -35.99
N THR A 498 -40.80 -9.81 -35.29
CA THR A 498 -41.30 -8.53 -35.81
C THR A 498 -40.43 -7.37 -35.34
N THR A 499 -39.96 -6.59 -36.30
CA THR A 499 -39.37 -5.25 -36.16
C THR A 499 -40.39 -4.22 -35.69
N SER A 500 -39.98 -3.23 -34.88
CA SER A 500 -39.95 -1.79 -35.26
C SER A 500 -40.05 -0.81 -34.07
N VAL A 501 -39.47 0.38 -34.33
CA VAL A 501 -39.71 1.72 -33.77
C VAL A 501 -38.94 2.15 -32.52
N VAL A 502 -38.04 3.09 -32.81
CA VAL A 502 -37.40 4.07 -31.93
C VAL A 502 -38.46 5.02 -31.38
N GLU A 503 -38.55 5.16 -30.06
CA GLU A 503 -39.20 6.33 -29.46
C GLU A 503 -38.41 6.83 -28.23
N SER A 504 -38.10 8.12 -28.30
CA SER A 504 -37.36 8.92 -27.34
C SER A 504 -38.09 9.08 -26.01
N ALA A 505 -37.46 8.66 -24.90
CA ALA A 505 -37.95 8.92 -23.55
C ALA A 505 -37.33 10.20 -22.97
N LYS A 506 -38.19 11.19 -22.71
CA LYS A 506 -37.91 12.47 -22.06
C LYS A 506 -37.54 12.26 -20.58
N ALA A 507 -36.57 13.07 -20.13
CA ALA A 507 -36.14 13.19 -18.75
C ALA A 507 -37.28 13.68 -17.83
N VAL A 508 -37.52 12.95 -16.74
CA VAL A 508 -38.38 13.36 -15.63
C VAL A 508 -37.50 13.99 -14.55
N LYS A 509 -37.70 15.29 -14.29
CA LYS A 509 -37.08 16.04 -13.19
C LYS A 509 -37.87 15.81 -11.90
N TYR A 510 -37.20 15.41 -10.83
CA TYR A 510 -37.74 15.47 -9.47
C TYR A 510 -37.30 16.77 -8.76
N PRO A 511 -38.18 17.44 -7.99
CA PRO A 511 -37.90 18.73 -7.38
C PRO A 511 -37.06 18.59 -6.09
N VAL A 512 -36.08 19.49 -5.95
CA VAL A 512 -35.21 19.68 -4.77
C VAL A 512 -35.91 20.62 -3.77
N PRO A 513 -35.95 20.32 -2.46
CA PRO A 513 -36.46 21.25 -1.45
C PRO A 513 -35.45 22.37 -1.10
N PRO A 514 -35.91 23.57 -0.68
CA PRO A 514 -35.09 24.78 -0.69
C PRO A 514 -34.14 24.89 0.51
N VAL A 515 -32.91 25.33 0.23
CA VAL A 515 -31.90 25.77 1.22
C VAL A 515 -32.17 27.23 1.59
N ALA A 516 -32.35 27.49 2.88
CA ALA A 516 -32.53 28.84 3.41
C ALA A 516 -31.18 29.60 3.44
N SER A 517 -31.11 30.72 2.73
CA SER A 517 -30.04 31.71 2.83
C SER A 517 -30.37 32.74 3.92
N LYS A 518 -29.41 33.08 4.77
CA LYS A 518 -29.47 34.28 5.61
C LYS A 518 -28.37 35.25 5.20
N GLY A 519 -28.81 36.32 4.54
CA GLY A 519 -28.01 37.48 4.19
C GLY A 519 -27.68 38.36 5.40
N SER A 520 -26.56 39.07 5.27
CA SER A 520 -26.07 40.05 6.24
C SER A 520 -26.90 41.33 6.20
N SER A 521 -27.05 42.00 7.34
CA SER A 521 -27.19 43.45 7.37
C SER A 521 -26.51 44.05 8.62
N LYS A 522 -25.77 45.13 8.37
CA LYS A 522 -25.07 45.98 9.34
C LYS A 522 -26.07 46.85 10.10
N SER A 523 -25.79 47.15 11.37
CA SER A 523 -26.01 48.49 11.95
C SER A 523 -25.30 48.63 13.30
N ALA A 524 -24.59 49.76 13.48
CA ALA A 524 -24.05 50.24 14.75
C ALA A 524 -25.18 50.90 15.59
N PRO A 525 -25.01 51.23 16.90
CA PRO A 525 -24.27 52.45 17.27
C PRO A 525 -23.55 52.44 18.66
N LYS A 526 -22.97 53.62 18.92
CA LYS A 526 -22.05 54.14 19.95
C LYS A 526 -22.52 54.22 21.42
N LYS A 527 -21.48 54.24 22.29
CA LYS A 527 -21.19 55.07 23.49
C LYS A 527 -21.98 54.89 24.81
N GLY A 528 -21.23 54.74 25.92
CA GLY A 528 -21.66 55.21 27.25
C GLY A 528 -20.93 54.68 28.51
N THR A 529 -19.69 55.13 28.74
CA THR A 529 -19.05 55.52 30.03
C THR A 529 -19.13 54.74 31.38
N LYS A 530 -17.91 54.46 31.90
CA LYS A 530 -17.30 54.72 33.26
C LYS A 530 -17.63 53.86 34.49
N LYS A 531 -16.58 53.22 35.05
CA LYS A 531 -15.87 53.51 36.35
C LYS A 531 -14.79 52.42 36.64
N THR A 532 -13.48 52.75 36.69
CA THR A 532 -12.56 52.83 37.87
C THR A 532 -12.52 51.56 38.76
N THR A 533 -11.40 50.93 39.20
CA THR A 533 -10.08 51.44 39.66
C THR A 533 -9.10 50.27 39.96
N THR A 534 -7.81 50.45 39.62
CA THR A 534 -6.53 50.03 40.27
C THR A 534 -6.38 48.79 41.20
N LYS A 535 -5.36 47.94 40.94
CA LYS A 535 -4.14 47.77 41.78
C LYS A 535 -3.05 46.87 41.16
N LYS A 536 -1.79 47.19 41.49
CA LYS A 536 -0.49 46.57 41.13
C LYS A 536 -0.29 45.17 41.76
N GLY A 537 0.57 44.35 41.15
CA GLY A 537 1.24 43.23 41.83
C GLY A 537 2.06 42.34 40.88
N SER A 538 3.36 42.27 41.12
CA SER A 538 4.41 41.50 40.42
C SER A 538 4.28 39.98 40.55
N HIS A 539 4.69 39.21 39.54
CA HIS A 539 5.73 38.15 39.66
C HIS A 539 5.99 37.45 38.31
N GLN A 540 7.27 37.36 37.94
CA GLN A 540 7.79 36.36 37.01
C GLN A 540 7.71 34.97 37.66
N SER A 541 7.18 33.98 36.92
CA SER A 541 7.64 32.59 37.03
C SER A 541 7.33 31.83 35.74
N HIS A 542 8.29 31.00 35.34
CA HIS A 542 8.24 30.08 34.21
C HIS A 542 6.99 29.19 34.22
N LYS A 543 6.37 28.96 33.05
CA LYS A 543 5.59 27.76 32.79
C LYS A 543 5.59 27.39 31.30
N ALA A 544 6.10 26.19 31.08
CA ALA A 544 5.92 25.23 30.00
C ALA A 544 4.93 25.62 28.87
N HIS A 545 5.44 25.55 27.63
CA HIS A 545 4.60 25.39 26.45
C HIS A 545 3.89 24.04 26.50
N SER A 546 2.57 24.05 26.75
CA SER A 546 1.71 22.90 26.47
C SER A 546 1.53 22.78 24.96
N ALA A 547 1.89 21.63 24.42
CA ALA A 547 1.58 21.23 23.06
C ALA A 547 0.06 21.30 22.82
N THR A 548 -0.36 22.14 21.89
CA THR A 548 -1.70 22.12 21.33
C THR A 548 -1.78 20.92 20.39
N HIS A 549 -2.45 19.84 20.83
CA HIS A 549 -2.93 18.79 19.93
C HIS A 549 -3.84 19.43 18.87
N ARG A 550 -3.31 19.63 17.67
CA ARG A 550 -4.13 19.84 16.48
C ARG A 550 -4.84 18.52 16.22
N ARG A 551 -6.15 18.50 16.46
CA ARG A 551 -7.03 17.46 15.94
C ARG A 551 -6.84 17.43 14.42
N CYS A 552 -6.42 16.28 13.89
CA CYS A 552 -6.57 15.99 12.47
C CYS A 552 -8.05 16.13 12.11
N ARG A 553 -8.43 17.26 11.53
CA ARG A 553 -9.72 17.40 10.87
C ARG A 553 -9.60 16.63 9.57
N HIS A 554 -9.88 15.34 9.64
CA HIS A 554 -10.14 14.55 8.44
C HIS A 554 -11.30 15.20 7.70
N GLY A 555 -11.07 15.51 6.42
CA GLY A 555 -12.12 15.89 5.49
C GLY A 555 -13.24 14.86 5.55
N SER A 556 -14.46 15.35 5.39
CA SER A 556 -15.71 14.60 5.48
C SER A 556 -15.83 13.52 4.39
N TYR A 557 -15.08 12.43 4.54
CA TYR A 557 -15.51 11.14 4.07
C TYR A 557 -16.52 10.62 5.08
N ARG A 558 -17.66 10.12 4.62
CA ARG A 558 -18.34 9.06 5.35
C ARG A 558 -17.37 7.90 5.36
N ARG A 559 -16.41 7.90 6.30
CA ARG A 559 -15.67 6.69 6.65
C ARG A 559 -16.76 5.65 6.87
N GLY A 560 -16.71 4.55 6.12
CA GLY A 560 -17.68 3.48 6.21
C GLY A 560 -17.61 2.89 7.62
N HIS A 561 -18.28 3.54 8.56
CA HIS A 561 -18.47 3.03 9.90
C HIS A 561 -19.20 1.73 9.76
N CYS A 562 -18.76 0.73 10.52
CA CYS A 562 -19.51 -0.50 10.61
C CYS A 562 -20.94 -0.15 11.06
N THR A 563 -21.91 -0.60 10.28
CA THR A 563 -23.32 -0.36 10.49
C THR A 563 -23.99 -1.64 10.99
N ASN A 564 -25.05 -1.49 11.77
CA ASN A 564 -25.81 -2.63 12.28
C ASN A 564 -26.63 -3.31 11.18
#